data_AF-A0A657F2E2-F1
#
_entry.id   AF-A0A657F2E2-F1
#
_cell.length_a   1.000
_cell.length_b   1.000
_cell.length_c   1.000
_cell.angle_alpha   90.00
_cell.angle_beta   90.00
_cell.angle_gamma   90.00
#
_symmetry.space_group_name_H-M   'P 1'
#
loop_
_entity.id
_entity.type
_entity.pdbx_description
1 polymer ?
#
loop_
_entity_poly.entity_id
_entity_poly.type
_entity_poly.pdbx_seq_one_letter_code
_entity_poly.pdbx_strand_id
1 'polypeptide(L)'
;MDLLAESITEVTVSGKITNTDRVLNIAYGIDRNFLFGAAVSMQSVIMHNPDLAVKFHLFTDYIDEDYLQRVNAFTSKNANVEVRIYKVSSAFIDIFPSLKQWSYATFFRLVAF
;
A
#
# COMPACT_ATOMS: atom_id res chain seq x y z
N MET A 1 -0.79 -23.12 12.04
CA MET A 1 -0.26 -22.15 11.07
C MET A 1 -1.16 -20.96 11.11
N ASP A 2 -0.59 -19.78 11.35
CA ASP A 2 -1.34 -18.54 11.51
C ASP A 2 -1.81 -18.10 10.12
N LEU A 3 -3.08 -18.33 9.82
CA LEU A 3 -3.66 -18.17 8.48
C LEU A 3 -3.49 -16.73 7.95
N LEU A 4 -3.29 -15.77 8.87
CA LEU A 4 -2.97 -14.38 8.59
C LEU A 4 -1.55 -14.19 8.07
N ALA A 5 -0.56 -14.88 8.65
CA ALA A 5 0.85 -14.73 8.28
C ALA A 5 1.17 -15.29 6.89
N GLU A 6 0.44 -16.32 6.46
CA GLU A 6 0.59 -16.93 5.13
C GLU A 6 -0.24 -16.23 4.05
N SER A 7 -1.11 -15.30 4.46
CA SER A 7 -2.05 -14.63 3.57
C SER A 7 -1.52 -13.34 2.94
N ILE A 8 -0.40 -12.82 3.43
CA ILE A 8 0.14 -11.55 2.98
C ILE A 8 1.61 -11.69 2.63
N THR A 9 1.93 -11.32 1.40
CA THR A 9 3.29 -11.36 0.89
C THR A 9 3.74 -9.96 0.51
N GLU A 10 4.86 -9.49 1.06
CA GLU A 10 5.51 -8.27 0.57
C GLU A 10 6.04 -8.54 -0.84
N VAL A 11 5.54 -7.80 -1.82
CA VAL A 11 5.88 -7.96 -3.24
C VAL A 11 7.06 -7.08 -3.61
N THR A 12 7.08 -5.85 -3.10
CA THR A 12 8.11 -4.89 -3.45
C THR A 12 8.29 -3.84 -2.37
N VAL A 13 9.50 -3.30 -2.35
CA VAL A 13 9.86 -2.07 -1.64
C VAL A 13 10.53 -1.15 -2.65
N SER A 14 10.04 0.07 -2.75
CA SER A 14 10.55 1.09 -3.66
C SER A 14 10.86 2.37 -2.89
N GLY A 15 11.95 3.04 -3.27
CA GLY A 15 12.43 4.23 -2.57
C GLY A 15 13.18 3.91 -1.28
N LYS A 16 13.52 4.96 -0.54
CA LYS A 16 14.26 4.85 0.73
C LYS A 16 14.00 6.08 1.59
N ILE A 17 13.86 5.85 2.89
CA ILE A 17 13.93 6.89 3.91
C ILE A 17 15.39 7.08 4.34
N THR A 18 15.92 8.31 4.28
CA THR A 18 17.25 8.63 4.81
C THR A 18 17.18 9.38 6.13
N ASN A 19 16.13 10.18 6.35
CA ASN A 19 15.86 10.82 7.65
C ASN A 19 14.92 9.95 8.50
N THR A 20 15.44 9.35 9.56
CA THR A 20 14.69 8.43 10.44
C THR A 20 14.12 9.08 11.69
N ASP A 21 14.38 10.37 11.94
CA ASP A 21 14.00 11.02 13.20
C ASP A 21 12.48 11.06 13.40
N ARG A 22 11.71 11.20 12.31
CA ARG A 22 10.25 11.11 12.33
C ARG A 22 9.69 10.65 10.99
N VAL A 23 9.28 9.39 10.93
CA VAL A 23 8.66 8.79 9.73
C VAL A 23 7.15 8.67 9.93
N LEU A 24 6.37 9.28 9.03
CA LEU A 24 4.92 9.08 8.97
C LEU A 24 4.62 7.81 8.16
N ASN A 25 3.90 6.87 8.76
CA ASN A 25 3.44 5.66 8.08
C ASN A 25 1.97 5.84 7.68
N ILE A 26 1.64 5.61 6.41
CA ILE A 26 0.28 5.69 5.87
C ILE A 26 -0.05 4.38 5.17
N ALA A 27 -1.12 3.72 5.61
CA ALA A 27 -1.57 2.47 5.03
C ALA A 27 -2.84 2.64 4.17
N TYR A 28 -2.86 1.96 3.03
CA TYR A 28 -4.00 1.84 2.13
C TYR A 28 -4.39 0.37 2.01
N GLY A 29 -5.65 0.07 2.32
CA GLY A 29 -6.29 -1.19 1.94
C GLY A 29 -7.20 -0.96 0.74
N ILE A 30 -6.78 -1.43 -0.44
CA ILE A 30 -7.43 -1.13 -1.73
C ILE A 30 -7.48 -2.33 -2.67
N ASP A 31 -8.53 -2.41 -3.48
CA ASP A 31 -8.57 -3.33 -4.62
C ASP A 31 -7.90 -2.72 -5.87
N ARG A 32 -7.78 -3.54 -6.93
CA ARG A 32 -7.29 -3.14 -8.26
C ARG A 32 -7.81 -1.79 -8.74
N ASN A 33 -9.10 -1.49 -8.58
CA ASN A 33 -9.73 -0.31 -9.17
C ASN A 33 -9.33 0.98 -8.45
N PHE A 34 -8.83 0.87 -7.22
CA PHE A 34 -8.44 2.01 -6.39
C PHE A 34 -6.92 2.25 -6.33
N LEU A 35 -6.12 1.46 -7.06
CA LEU A 35 -4.67 1.69 -7.19
C LEU A 35 -4.35 3.10 -7.67
N PHE A 36 -5.04 3.58 -8.70
CA PHE A 36 -4.84 4.95 -9.20
C PHE A 36 -5.21 6.01 -8.16
N GLY A 37 -6.31 5.81 -7.42
CA GLY A 37 -6.72 6.70 -6.34
C GLY A 37 -5.68 6.78 -5.22
N ALA A 38 -5.09 5.65 -4.83
CA ALA A 38 -3.99 5.63 -3.86
C ALA A 38 -2.76 6.37 -4.40
N ALA A 39 -2.40 6.21 -5.67
CA ALA A 39 -1.29 6.94 -6.27
C ALA A 39 -1.50 8.47 -6.25
N VAL A 40 -2.70 8.94 -6.56
CA VAL A 40 -3.06 10.37 -6.46
C VAL A 40 -2.96 10.85 -5.01
N SER A 41 -3.47 10.07 -4.06
CA SER A 41 -3.36 10.39 -2.63
C SER A 41 -1.92 10.49 -2.17
N MET A 42 -1.07 9.49 -2.48
CA MET A 42 0.37 9.52 -2.18
C MET A 42 1.04 10.76 -2.73
N GLN A 43 0.79 11.09 -4.00
CA GLN A 43 1.36 12.28 -4.64
C GLN A 43 0.91 13.57 -3.95
N SER A 44 -0.36 13.68 -3.57
CA SER A 44 -0.86 14.86 -2.86
C SER A 44 -0.21 15.03 -1.49
N VAL A 45 -0.01 13.94 -0.74
CA VAL A 45 0.64 13.97 0.57
C VAL A 45 2.06 14.48 0.43
N ILE A 46 2.85 13.94 -0.50
CA ILE A 46 4.24 14.37 -0.68
C ILE A 46 4.33 15.82 -1.17
N MET A 47 3.46 16.20 -2.11
CA MET A 47 3.44 17.56 -2.66
C MET A 47 3.20 18.64 -1.60
N HIS A 48 2.42 18.33 -0.56
CA HIS A 48 2.05 19.30 0.49
C HIS A 48 2.83 19.10 1.80
N ASN A 49 3.72 18.10 1.86
CA ASN A 49 4.53 17.81 3.04
C ASN A 49 5.98 17.47 2.62
N PRO A 50 6.69 18.35 1.89
CA PRO A 50 7.99 18.03 1.27
C PRO A 50 9.09 17.69 2.29
N ASP A 51 8.97 18.17 3.52
CA ASP A 51 9.98 17.97 4.57
C ASP A 51 9.72 16.71 5.42
N LEU A 52 8.62 15.99 5.15
CA LEU A 52 8.23 14.82 5.93
C LEU A 52 8.75 13.53 5.29
N ALA A 53 9.42 12.70 6.07
CA ALA A 53 9.68 11.32 5.67
C ALA A 53 8.38 10.52 5.73
N VAL A 54 7.95 9.94 4.60
CA VAL A 54 6.67 9.21 4.51
C VAL A 54 6.88 7.81 3.96
N LYS A 55 6.37 6.82 4.68
CA LYS A 55 6.29 5.44 4.25
C LYS A 55 4.84 5.07 3.92
N PHE A 56 4.60 4.70 2.67
CA PHE A 56 3.30 4.24 2.22
C PHE A 56 3.26 2.71 2.21
N HIS A 57 2.19 2.14 2.74
CA HIS A 57 1.94 0.70 2.77
C HIS A 57 0.67 0.39 1.96
N LEU A 58 0.78 -0.34 0.86
CA LEU A 58 -0.36 -0.69 0.00
C LEU A 58 -0.67 -2.17 0.17
N PHE A 59 -1.82 -2.47 0.77
CA PHE A 59 -2.38 -3.82 0.86
C PHE A 59 -3.42 -3.99 -0.25
N THR A 60 -3.16 -4.92 -1.17
CA THR A 60 -4.01 -5.09 -2.34
C THR A 60 -4.05 -6.53 -2.83
N ASP A 61 -5.14 -6.93 -3.46
CA ASP A 61 -5.29 -8.21 -4.15
C ASP A 61 -4.67 -8.19 -5.55
N TYR A 62 -4.16 -7.05 -6.02
CA TYR A 62 -3.64 -6.90 -7.38
C TYR A 62 -2.48 -5.93 -7.51
N ILE A 63 -1.49 -6.33 -8.32
CA ILE A 63 -0.37 -5.47 -8.71
C ILE A 63 0.17 -5.95 -10.06
N ASP A 64 0.62 -5.01 -10.91
CA ASP A 64 1.28 -5.30 -12.19
C ASP A 64 2.54 -4.47 -12.40
N GLU A 65 3.29 -4.85 -13.44
CA GLU A 65 4.57 -4.23 -13.81
C GLU A 65 4.44 -2.73 -14.11
N ASP A 66 3.37 -2.29 -14.78
CA ASP A 66 3.17 -0.86 -15.10
C ASP A 66 3.01 -0.04 -13.82
N TYR A 67 2.20 -0.51 -12.87
CA TYR A 67 2.04 0.18 -11.60
C TYR A 67 3.36 0.19 -10.80
N LEU A 68 4.11 -0.91 -10.78
CA LEU A 68 5.43 -0.98 -10.13
C LEU A 68 6.42 0.03 -10.73
N GLN A 69 6.47 0.14 -12.06
CA GLN A 69 7.31 1.12 -12.74
C GLN A 69 6.92 2.55 -12.39
N ARG A 70 5.62 2.86 -12.29
CA ARG A 70 5.13 4.18 -11.87
C ARG A 70 5.48 4.49 -10.43
N VAL A 71 5.37 3.52 -9.52
CA VAL A 71 5.79 3.66 -8.12
C VAL A 71 7.30 3.94 -8.04
N ASN A 72 8.12 3.24 -8.81
CA ASN A 72 9.57 3.50 -8.89
C ASN A 72 9.88 4.90 -9.45
N ALA A 73 9.16 5.34 -10.48
CA ALA A 73 9.29 6.69 -11.01
C ALA A 73 8.85 7.76 -10.00
N PHE A 74 7.85 7.47 -9.17
CA PHE A 74 7.40 8.35 -8.09
C PHE A 74 8.44 8.46 -6.98
N THR A 75 8.95 7.34 -6.46
CA THR A 75 9.93 7.35 -5.36
C THR A 75 11.29 7.89 -5.78
N SER A 76 11.71 7.68 -7.04
CA SER A 76 12.97 8.26 -7.55
C SER A 76 12.92 9.79 -7.69
N LYS A 77 11.73 10.39 -7.81
CA LYS A 77 11.54 11.85 -7.91
C LYS A 77 11.38 12.53 -6.56
N ASN A 78 11.15 11.78 -5.48
CA ASN A 78 10.83 12.32 -4.16
C ASN A 78 11.76 11.72 -3.10
N ALA A 79 12.62 12.55 -2.51
CA ALA A 79 13.49 12.12 -1.42
C ALA A 79 12.66 11.78 -0.16
N ASN A 80 13.18 10.89 0.69
CA ASN A 80 12.51 10.47 1.93
C ASN A 80 11.10 9.88 1.73
N VAL A 81 10.91 9.15 0.64
CA VAL A 81 9.68 8.39 0.37
C VAL A 81 10.02 6.92 0.18
N GLU A 82 9.27 6.07 0.85
CA GLU A 82 9.31 4.61 0.67
C GLU A 82 7.90 4.09 0.44
N VAL A 83 7.73 3.21 -0.54
CA VAL A 83 6.46 2.55 -0.84
C VAL A 83 6.67 1.05 -0.71
N ARG A 84 5.88 0.42 0.16
CA ARG A 84 5.83 -1.03 0.34
C ARG A 84 4.50 -1.56 -0.14
N ILE A 85 4.54 -2.61 -0.94
CA ILE A 85 3.33 -3.21 -1.52
C ILE A 85 3.21 -4.64 -1.04
N TYR A 86 2.05 -4.95 -0.48
CA TYR A 86 1.68 -6.22 0.09
C TYR A 86 0.54 -6.82 -0.73
N LYS A 87 0.78 -8.02 -1.25
CA LYS A 87 -0.24 -8.82 -1.93
C LYS A 87 -1.02 -9.58 -0.87
N VAL A 88 -2.32 -9.34 -0.84
CA VAL A 88 -3.27 -10.09 -0.01
C VAL A 88 -3.81 -11.26 -0.82
N SER A 89 -3.75 -12.45 -0.26
CA SER A 89 -4.24 -13.68 -0.88
C SER A 89 -5.77 -13.69 -0.96
N SER A 90 -6.32 -14.41 -1.95
CA SER A 90 -7.77 -14.64 -2.01
C SER A 90 -8.26 -15.47 -0.81
N ALA A 91 -7.44 -16.36 -0.27
CA ALA A 91 -7.77 -17.15 0.90
C ALA A 91 -8.10 -16.28 2.13
N PHE A 92 -7.43 -15.14 2.28
CA PHE A 92 -7.77 -14.16 3.31
C PHE A 92 -9.11 -13.48 3.07
N ILE A 93 -9.39 -13.14 1.81
CA ILE A 93 -10.65 -12.49 1.40
C ILE A 93 -11.84 -13.42 1.69
N ASP A 94 -11.68 -14.71 1.46
CA ASP A 94 -12.73 -15.72 1.60
C ASP A 94 -13.15 -15.98 3.06
N ILE A 95 -12.34 -15.55 4.06
CA ILE A 95 -12.69 -15.64 5.49
C ILE A 95 -13.78 -14.64 5.86
N PHE A 96 -13.84 -13.51 5.15
CA PHE A 96 -14.78 -12.45 5.48
C PHE A 96 -16.10 -12.68 4.75
N PRO A 97 -17.25 -12.43 5.43
CA PRO A 97 -18.53 -12.51 4.75
C PRO A 97 -18.53 -11.49 3.61
N SER A 98 -18.62 -11.97 2.36
CA SER A 98 -18.77 -11.11 1.18
C SER A 98 -20.18 -10.52 1.20
N LEU A 99 -20.37 -9.51 2.04
CA LEU A 99 -21.61 -8.77 2.13
C LEU A 99 -21.77 -7.98 0.84
N LYS A 100 -22.86 -8.21 0.10
CA LYS A 100 -23.22 -7.47 -1.14
C LYS A 100 -23.14 -5.93 -1.02
N GLN A 101 -23.01 -5.39 0.19
CA GLN A 101 -22.96 -3.97 0.51
C GLN A 101 -21.56 -3.39 0.67
N TRP A 102 -20.51 -4.19 0.88
CA TRP A 102 -19.16 -3.70 1.17
C TRP A 102 -18.12 -4.37 0.27
N SER A 103 -17.24 -3.59 -0.36
CA SER A 103 -16.09 -4.17 -1.09
C SER A 103 -15.20 -4.94 -0.12
N TYR A 104 -14.70 -6.10 -0.54
CA TYR A 104 -13.75 -6.90 0.24
C TYR A 104 -12.48 -6.11 0.60
N ALA A 105 -12.13 -5.08 -0.19
CA ALA A 105 -11.04 -4.16 0.11
C ALA A 105 -11.18 -3.48 1.48
N THR A 106 -12.41 -3.42 2.02
CA THR A 106 -12.66 -2.92 3.38
C THR A 106 -11.89 -3.72 4.43
N PHE A 107 -11.77 -5.04 4.24
CA PHE A 107 -11.10 -5.94 5.18
C PHE A 107 -9.58 -5.81 5.14
N PHE A 108 -9.00 -5.26 4.07
CA PHE A 108 -7.55 -4.98 4.04
C PHE A 108 -7.13 -3.97 5.11
N ARG A 109 -8.05 -3.11 5.57
CA ARG A 109 -7.79 -2.19 6.68
C ARG A 109 -7.60 -2.91 8.02
N LEU A 110 -8.19 -4.10 8.20
CA LEU A 110 -8.03 -4.89 9.41
C LEU A 110 -6.62 -5.46 9.55
N VAL A 111 -5.89 -5.60 8.44
CA VAL A 111 -4.50 -6.08 8.48
C VAL A 111 -3.48 -4.97 8.59
N ALA A 112 -3.90 -3.74 8.29
CA ALA A 112 -3.07 -2.56 8.45
C ALA A 112 -2.99 -2.08 9.92
N PHE A 113 -3.70 -2.72 10.85
CA PHE A 113 -3.84 -2.34 12.26
C PHE A 113 -3.16 -3.38 13.16
#